data_AF-A0A3D0NPK9-F1
#
_entry.id   AF-A0A3D0NPK9-F1
#
_cell.length_a   1.000
_cell.length_b   1.000
_cell.length_c   1.000
_cell.angle_alpha   90.00
_cell.angle_beta   90.00
_cell.angle_gamma   90.00
#
_symmetry.space_group_name_H-M   'P 1'
#
loop_
_entity.id
_entity.type
_entity.pdbx_description
1 polymer ?
#
loop_
_entity_poly.entity_id
_entity_poly.type
_entity_poly.pdbx_seq_one_letter_code
_entity_poly.pdbx_strand_id
1 'polypeptide(L)'
;MKKTRKILLISAVSCIIIGIVLIICSVSAAGYRMENLLRDKRVKNLMEISEPFDSIDIQTNLDSVSFVSAEGSGAAIEMYEGDKAHYTVEVQDGKLTIRYDDNREWYSFMSLHFPTSRELKLFLPSDTYKSVVIKTNIGSVTIPDSFRIEELSVSADIGSVKVPKATG
;
A
#
# COMPACT_ATOMS: atom_id res chain seq x y z
N MET A 1 -24.68 45.85 -27.87
CA MET A 1 -24.97 44.68 -26.99
C MET A 1 -25.88 45.12 -25.85
N LYS A 2 -26.94 44.36 -25.53
CA LYS A 2 -27.85 44.68 -24.41
C LYS A 2 -27.06 44.74 -23.08
N LYS A 3 -27.38 45.69 -22.19
CA LYS A 3 -26.67 45.91 -20.91
C LYS A 3 -26.52 44.61 -20.10
N THR A 4 -27.55 43.78 -20.10
CA THR A 4 -27.56 42.45 -19.45
C THR A 4 -26.48 41.50 -19.96
N ARG A 5 -26.21 41.49 -21.27
CA ARG A 5 -25.20 40.61 -21.88
C ARG A 5 -23.78 41.05 -21.50
N LYS A 6 -23.54 42.36 -21.30
CA LYS A 6 -22.25 42.87 -20.79
C LYS A 6 -22.03 42.47 -19.32
N ILE A 7 -23.06 42.57 -18.48
CA ILE A 7 -22.97 42.22 -17.05
C ILE A 7 -22.65 40.73 -16.88
N LEU A 8 -23.33 39.85 -17.61
CA LEU A 8 -23.07 38.40 -17.60
C LEU A 8 -21.65 38.04 -18.04
N LEU A 9 -21.11 38.75 -19.03
CA LEU A 9 -19.75 38.52 -19.52
C LEU A 9 -18.70 38.93 -18.48
N ILE A 10 -18.92 40.06 -17.80
CA ILE A 10 -18.06 40.52 -16.72
C ILE A 10 -18.08 39.54 -15.54
N SER A 11 -19.27 39.06 -15.14
CA SER A 11 -19.39 38.09 -14.05
C SER A 11 -18.71 36.75 -14.38
N ALA A 12 -18.84 36.28 -15.62
CA ALA A 12 -18.18 35.06 -16.08
C ALA A 12 -16.65 35.22 -16.04
N VAL A 13 -16.12 36.32 -16.56
CA VAL A 13 -14.68 36.61 -16.54
C VAL A 13 -14.15 36.74 -15.11
N SER A 14 -14.90 37.40 -14.20
CA SER A 14 -14.48 37.49 -12.80
C SER A 14 -14.42 36.12 -12.11
N CYS A 15 -15.37 35.23 -12.37
CA CYS A 15 -15.33 33.87 -11.80
C CYS A 15 -14.13 33.08 -12.33
N ILE A 16 -13.80 33.21 -13.62
CA ILE A 16 -12.63 32.55 -14.21
C ILE A 16 -11.35 33.07 -13.54
N ILE A 17 -11.23 34.39 -13.35
CA ILE A 17 -10.05 35.00 -12.70
C ILE A 17 -9.92 34.50 -11.26
N ILE A 18 -11.01 34.45 -10.50
CA ILE A 18 -11.00 33.94 -9.12
C ILE A 18 -10.54 32.47 -9.09
N GLY A 19 -11.05 31.64 -10.01
CA GLY A 19 -10.63 30.24 -10.14
C GLY A 19 -9.13 30.12 -10.42
N ILE A 20 -8.60 30.92 -11.34
CA ILE A 20 -7.16 30.95 -11.66
C ILE A 20 -6.35 31.37 -10.43
N VAL A 21 -6.78 32.40 -9.70
CA VAL A 21 -6.11 32.87 -8.47
C VAL A 21 -6.09 31.77 -7.41
N LEU A 22 -7.19 31.06 -7.19
CA LEU A 22 -7.23 29.95 -6.23
C LEU A 22 -6.26 28.82 -6.60
N ILE A 23 -6.14 28.49 -7.89
CA ILE A 23 -5.17 27.51 -8.37
C ILE A 23 -3.74 27.99 -8.09
N ILE A 24 -3.40 29.23 -8.44
CA ILE A 24 -2.06 29.80 -8.23
C ILE A 24 -1.72 29.86 -6.73
N CYS A 25 -2.65 30.28 -5.88
CA CYS A 25 -2.50 30.29 -4.43
C CYS A 25 -2.28 28.88 -3.87
N SER A 26 -2.98 27.88 -4.40
CA SER A 26 -2.83 26.49 -3.97
C SER A 26 -1.46 25.92 -4.36
N VAL A 27 -0.98 26.20 -5.58
CA VAL A 27 0.35 25.76 -6.05
C VAL A 27 1.49 26.44 -5.29
N SER A 28 1.34 27.73 -4.99
CA SER A 28 2.34 28.48 -4.21
C SER A 28 2.39 28.05 -2.75
N ALA A 29 1.25 27.79 -2.10
CA ALA A 29 1.21 27.20 -0.76
C ALA A 29 1.82 25.79 -0.70
N ALA A 30 1.71 25.02 -1.78
CA ALA A 30 2.40 23.72 -1.93
C ALA A 30 3.91 23.86 -2.27
N GLY A 31 4.45 25.08 -2.28
CA GLY A 31 5.88 25.35 -2.43
C GLY A 31 6.43 25.18 -3.84
N TYR A 32 5.58 25.24 -4.89
CA TYR A 32 5.97 25.06 -6.30
C TYR A 32 6.64 23.71 -6.63
N ARG A 33 6.66 22.73 -5.72
CA ARG A 33 7.26 21.41 -5.93
C ARG A 33 6.25 20.46 -6.57
N MET A 34 5.86 20.76 -7.82
CA MET A 34 5.01 19.87 -8.64
C MET A 34 5.58 18.45 -8.76
N GLU A 35 6.90 18.30 -8.71
CA GLU A 35 7.58 17.00 -8.72
C GLU A 35 7.35 16.15 -7.45
N ASN A 36 7.03 16.77 -6.31
CA ASN A 36 6.76 16.08 -5.04
C ASN A 36 5.27 15.76 -4.83
N LEU A 37 4.36 16.45 -5.54
CA LEU A 37 2.93 16.20 -5.45
C LEU A 37 2.47 14.99 -6.26
N LEU A 38 3.28 14.58 -7.24
CA LEU A 38 2.93 13.53 -8.21
C LEU A 38 3.75 12.25 -8.04
N ARG A 39 4.73 12.24 -7.14
CA ARG A 39 5.65 11.12 -6.99
C ARG A 39 5.50 10.53 -5.59
N ASP A 40 4.67 9.50 -5.47
CA ASP A 40 4.78 8.50 -4.39
C ASP A 40 6.12 7.78 -4.64
N LYS A 41 7.23 8.39 -4.22
CA LYS A 41 8.59 7.82 -4.34
C LYS A 41 8.69 6.67 -3.34
N ARG A 42 8.07 5.55 -3.70
CA ARG A 42 8.19 4.32 -2.96
C ARG A 42 9.45 3.62 -3.41
N VAL A 43 10.34 3.36 -2.47
CA VAL A 43 11.58 2.62 -2.70
C VAL A 43 11.33 1.18 -2.32
N LYS A 44 11.80 0.27 -3.18
CA LYS A 44 11.82 -1.15 -2.88
C LYS A 44 12.84 -1.39 -1.76
N ASN A 45 12.38 -1.94 -0.65
CA ASN A 45 13.21 -2.32 0.49
C ASN A 45 13.19 -3.84 0.64
N LEU A 46 14.34 -4.42 0.99
CA LEU A 46 14.50 -5.85 1.28
C LEU A 46 15.03 -5.97 2.71
N MET A 47 14.23 -6.59 3.57
CA MET A 47 14.57 -6.79 4.98
C MET A 47 14.80 -8.28 5.25
N GLU A 48 15.97 -8.64 5.75
CA GLU A 48 16.27 -10.00 6.20
C GLU A 48 15.79 -10.19 7.64
N ILE A 49 15.19 -11.36 7.91
CA ILE A 49 14.75 -11.77 9.24
C ILE A 49 15.67 -12.89 9.71
N SER A 50 16.47 -12.60 10.74
CA SER A 50 17.38 -13.58 11.34
C SER A 50 16.74 -14.38 12.46
N GLU A 51 15.64 -13.89 13.04
CA GLU A 51 14.99 -14.52 14.19
C GLU A 51 14.04 -15.64 13.72
N PRO A 52 14.01 -16.79 14.41
CA PRO A 52 13.10 -17.87 14.07
C PRO A 52 11.66 -17.51 14.44
N PHE A 53 10.72 -17.90 13.58
CA PHE A 53 9.29 -17.75 13.82
C PHE A 53 8.53 -18.92 13.20
N ASP A 54 7.36 -19.24 13.77
CA ASP A 54 6.45 -20.27 13.26
C ASP A 54 5.04 -19.73 13.00
N SER A 55 4.81 -18.46 13.34
CA SER A 55 3.53 -17.78 13.21
C SER A 55 3.71 -16.43 12.48
N ILE A 56 2.76 -16.04 11.64
CA ILE A 56 2.83 -14.83 10.80
C ILE A 56 1.52 -14.03 10.93
N ASP A 57 1.60 -12.72 11.16
CA ASP A 57 0.46 -11.79 11.18
C ASP A 57 0.77 -10.57 10.32
N ILE A 58 -0.01 -10.42 9.24
CA ILE A 58 0.18 -9.40 8.22
C ILE A 58 -1.05 -8.52 8.19
N GLN A 59 -0.84 -7.22 8.36
CA GLN A 59 -1.87 -6.19 8.22
C GLN A 59 -1.39 -5.16 7.22
N THR A 60 -2.00 -5.14 6.05
CA THR A 60 -1.75 -4.16 4.98
C THR A 60 -3.07 -3.53 4.53
N ASN A 61 -2.99 -2.50 3.70
CA ASN A 61 -4.17 -1.76 3.23
C ASN A 61 -4.34 -1.87 1.71
N LEU A 62 -3.28 -1.64 0.94
CA LEU A 62 -3.35 -1.52 -0.53
C LEU A 62 -2.47 -2.51 -1.29
N ASP A 63 -1.74 -3.36 -0.58
CA ASP A 63 -0.72 -4.21 -1.17
C ASP A 63 -1.22 -5.66 -1.27
N SER A 64 -0.94 -6.29 -2.40
CA SER A 64 -1.13 -7.74 -2.55
C SER A 64 -0.05 -8.46 -1.75
N VAL A 65 -0.39 -9.60 -1.15
CA VAL A 65 0.53 -10.39 -0.33
C VAL A 65 0.86 -11.67 -1.08
N SER A 66 2.16 -11.98 -1.26
CA SER A 66 2.58 -13.24 -1.87
C SER A 66 3.67 -13.95 -1.08
N PHE A 67 3.53 -15.26 -0.98
CA PHE A 67 4.48 -16.13 -0.31
C PHE A 67 5.34 -16.81 -1.36
N VAL A 68 6.65 -16.81 -1.13
CA VAL A 68 7.66 -17.38 -2.02
C VAL A 68 8.56 -18.28 -1.18
N SER A 69 8.78 -19.51 -1.64
CA SER A 69 9.76 -20.40 -1.01
C SER A 69 11.16 -19.85 -1.26
N ALA A 70 11.94 -19.64 -0.21
CA ALA A 70 13.33 -19.22 -0.31
C ALA A 70 14.23 -20.46 -0.46
N GLU A 71 15.10 -20.51 -1.48
CA GLU A 71 16.06 -21.61 -1.68
C GLU A 71 17.20 -21.64 -0.64
N GLY A 72 17.13 -20.83 0.43
CA GLY A 72 18.16 -20.67 1.46
C GLY A 72 17.60 -20.66 2.89
N SER A 73 18.46 -20.45 3.87
CA SER A 73 18.11 -20.56 5.30
C SER A 73 17.45 -19.33 5.93
N GLY A 74 17.36 -18.22 5.20
CA GLY A 74 16.91 -16.93 5.74
C GLY A 74 15.54 -16.52 5.23
N ALA A 75 14.71 -15.99 6.11
CA ALA A 75 13.49 -15.30 5.71
C ALA A 75 13.81 -13.87 5.28
N ALA A 76 13.11 -13.38 4.27
CA ALA A 76 13.25 -11.99 3.82
C ALA A 76 11.90 -11.43 3.37
N ILE A 77 11.72 -10.12 3.51
CA ILE A 77 10.51 -9.42 3.07
C ILE A 77 10.91 -8.36 2.07
N GLU A 78 10.30 -8.41 0.88
CA GLU A 78 10.34 -7.34 -0.11
C GLU A 78 9.08 -6.48 0.00
N MET A 79 9.29 -5.19 0.23
CA MET A 79 8.24 -4.21 0.49
C MET A 79 8.51 -2.89 -0.24
N TYR A 80 7.46 -2.09 -0.44
CA TYR A 80 7.55 -0.77 -1.09
C TYR A 80 7.19 0.34 -0.10
N GLU A 81 8.21 1.04 0.38
CA GLU A 81 8.08 2.05 1.44
C GLU A 81 8.31 3.45 0.91
N GLY A 82 7.62 4.43 1.47
CA GLY A 82 7.84 5.85 1.19
C GLY A 82 7.84 6.65 2.49
N ASP A 83 8.21 7.93 2.40
CA ASP A 83 8.45 8.81 3.57
C ASP A 83 7.30 8.85 4.60
N LYS A 84 6.05 8.66 4.15
CA LYS A 84 4.83 8.74 4.99
C LYS A 84 4.09 7.42 5.12
N ALA A 85 4.59 6.36 4.51
CA ALA A 85 3.93 5.06 4.49
C ALA A 85 4.97 3.95 4.46
N HIS A 86 5.11 3.27 5.58
CA HIS A 86 6.17 2.31 5.87
C HIS A 86 5.59 1.06 6.51
N TYR A 87 6.42 0.03 6.59
CA TYR A 87 6.10 -1.22 7.26
C TYR A 87 6.86 -1.29 8.58
N THR A 88 6.13 -1.65 9.64
CA THR A 88 6.73 -2.09 10.89
C THR A 88 6.82 -3.61 10.88
N VAL A 89 8.03 -4.14 10.99
CA VAL A 89 8.31 -5.58 11.04
C VAL A 89 8.96 -5.93 12.36
N GLU A 90 8.38 -6.88 13.08
CA GLU A 90 8.87 -7.33 14.38
C GLU A 90 8.69 -8.84 14.52
N VAL A 91 9.67 -9.52 15.12
CA VAL A 91 9.52 -10.90 15.59
C VAL A 91 9.47 -10.89 17.10
N GLN A 92 8.37 -11.35 17.68
CA GLN A 92 8.20 -11.45 19.13
C GLN A 92 7.52 -12.77 19.46
N ASP A 93 8.05 -13.50 20.46
CA ASP A 93 7.51 -14.78 20.93
C ASP A 93 7.27 -15.81 19.80
N GLY A 94 8.16 -15.84 18.80
CA GLY A 94 8.07 -16.76 17.65
C GLY A 94 7.02 -16.34 16.60
N LYS A 95 6.47 -15.13 16.70
CA LYS A 95 5.50 -14.57 15.77
C LYS A 95 6.09 -13.39 14.99
N LEU A 96 6.12 -13.51 13.67
CA LEU A 96 6.43 -12.43 12.74
C LEU A 96 5.19 -11.54 12.55
N THR A 97 5.30 -10.28 12.92
CA THR A 97 4.24 -9.27 12.75
C THR A 97 4.68 -8.23 11.72
N ILE A 98 3.86 -8.03 10.70
CA ILE A 98 4.06 -7.04 9.64
C ILE A 98 2.85 -6.09 9.64
N ARG A 99 3.07 -4.82 9.93
CA ARG A 99 2.02 -3.79 9.93
C ARG A 99 2.34 -2.67 8.97
N TYR A 100 1.35 -2.29 8.17
CA TYR A 100 1.42 -1.12 7.32
C TYR A 100 0.90 0.11 8.05
N ASP A 101 1.77 1.10 8.22
CA ASP A 101 1.42 2.40 8.78
C ASP A 101 1.39 3.44 7.67
N ASP A 102 0.23 4.09 7.50
CA ASP A 102 0.01 5.10 6.47
C ASP A 102 -0.45 6.42 7.10
N ASN A 103 0.51 7.34 7.25
CA ASN A 103 0.27 8.68 7.79
C ASN A 103 0.04 9.70 6.66
N ARG A 104 -0.38 9.26 5.47
CA ARG A 104 -0.71 10.17 4.37
C ARG A 104 -2.07 10.82 4.59
N GLU A 105 -2.13 12.12 4.33
CA GLU A 105 -3.37 12.88 4.34
C GLU A 105 -4.34 12.40 3.27
N TRP A 106 -5.65 12.48 3.54
CA TRP A 106 -6.72 11.98 2.68
C TRP A 106 -6.66 12.53 1.23
N TYR A 107 -6.23 13.78 1.05
CA TYR A 107 -6.09 14.39 -0.28
C TYR A 107 -4.93 13.80 -1.11
N SER A 108 -3.99 13.09 -0.48
CA SER A 108 -2.92 12.37 -1.17
C SER A 108 -3.46 11.16 -1.95
N PHE A 109 -4.64 10.64 -1.57
CA PHE A 109 -5.35 9.59 -2.30
C PHE A 109 -6.17 10.12 -3.48
N MET A 110 -6.41 11.44 -3.55
CA MET A 110 -7.08 12.09 -4.69
C MET A 110 -6.13 12.39 -5.86
N SER A 111 -4.89 11.90 -5.81
CA SER A 111 -3.94 12.09 -6.91
C SER A 111 -4.45 11.41 -8.18
N LEU A 112 -4.23 12.04 -9.34
CA LEU A 112 -4.56 11.48 -10.66
C LEU A 112 -3.66 10.28 -11.06
N HIS A 113 -2.87 9.76 -10.13
CA HIS A 113 -1.99 8.63 -10.36
C HIS A 113 -2.71 7.35 -9.98
N PHE A 114 -2.83 6.43 -10.95
CA PHE A 114 -3.33 5.10 -10.68
C PHE A 114 -2.36 4.38 -9.73
N PRO A 115 -2.86 3.61 -8.75
CA PRO A 115 -2.01 2.78 -7.93
C PRO A 115 -1.28 1.79 -8.85
N THR A 116 0.04 1.95 -9.02
CA THR A 116 0.88 0.90 -9.58
C THR A 116 0.70 -0.33 -8.70
N SER A 117 0.36 -1.48 -9.28
CA SER A 117 0.20 -2.76 -8.57
C SER A 117 1.36 -2.96 -7.58
N ARG A 118 1.01 -3.12 -6.31
CA ARG A 118 1.96 -3.22 -5.19
C ARG A 118 1.90 -4.61 -4.60
N GLU A 119 3.06 -5.14 -4.27
CA GLU A 119 3.18 -6.51 -3.77
C GLU A 119 4.15 -6.53 -2.58
N LEU A 120 3.67 -7.06 -1.45
CA LEU A 120 4.44 -7.47 -0.29
C LEU A 120 4.82 -8.93 -0.48
N LYS A 121 6.10 -9.21 -0.76
CA LYS A 121 6.59 -10.57 -0.98
C LYS A 121 7.33 -11.08 0.24
N LEU A 122 6.91 -12.24 0.73
CA LEU A 122 7.56 -12.93 1.83
C LEU A 122 8.35 -14.11 1.25
N PHE A 123 9.67 -14.03 1.34
CA PHE A 123 10.58 -15.13 1.06
C PHE A 123 10.76 -15.93 2.35
N LEU A 124 10.27 -17.17 2.35
CA LEU A 124 10.14 -17.98 3.54
C LEU A 124 10.98 -19.26 3.41
N PRO A 125 11.87 -19.58 4.38
CA PRO A 125 12.77 -20.74 4.29
C PRO A 125 12.10 -22.05 4.71
N SER A 126 11.07 -21.97 5.57
CA SER A 126 10.23 -23.10 5.94
C SER A 126 8.99 -23.14 5.05
N ASP A 127 8.55 -24.36 4.73
CA ASP A 127 7.27 -24.61 4.08
C ASP A 127 6.13 -24.80 5.10
N THR A 128 6.44 -24.93 6.39
CA THR A 128 5.46 -25.27 7.44
C THR A 128 5.35 -24.16 8.49
N TYR A 129 4.13 -23.73 8.79
CA TYR A 129 3.79 -22.70 9.79
C TYR A 129 2.58 -23.11 10.63
N LYS A 130 2.58 -22.71 11.91
CA LYS A 130 1.45 -22.97 12.82
C LYS A 130 0.27 -22.06 12.52
N SER A 131 0.50 -20.76 12.43
CA SER A 131 -0.57 -19.78 12.25
C SER A 131 -0.19 -18.71 11.25
N VAL A 132 -1.06 -18.43 10.28
CA VAL A 132 -0.92 -17.34 9.32
C VAL A 132 -2.21 -16.52 9.30
N VAL A 133 -2.10 -15.26 9.69
CA VAL A 133 -3.20 -14.29 9.68
C VAL A 133 -2.85 -13.18 8.70
N ILE A 134 -3.71 -12.94 7.71
CA ILE A 134 -3.52 -11.90 6.70
C ILE A 134 -4.78 -11.05 6.62
N LYS A 135 -4.63 -9.74 6.82
CA LYS A 135 -5.68 -8.74 6.63
C LYS A 135 -5.22 -7.70 5.62
N THR A 136 -5.99 -7.54 4.57
CA THR A 136 -5.81 -6.48 3.57
C THR A 136 -7.16 -5.87 3.23
N ASN A 137 -7.22 -4.59 2.88
CA ASN A 137 -8.46 -3.99 2.38
C ASN A 137 -8.52 -4.14 0.86
N ILE A 138 -7.43 -3.81 0.16
CA ILE A 138 -7.32 -3.89 -1.28
C ILE A 138 -6.04 -4.63 -1.63
N GLY A 139 -6.18 -5.75 -2.36
CA GLY A 139 -5.05 -6.55 -2.81
C GLY A 139 -5.39 -8.02 -2.85
N SER A 140 -4.60 -8.77 -3.63
CA SER A 140 -4.73 -10.22 -3.71
C SER A 140 -3.79 -10.90 -2.72
N VAL A 141 -4.22 -12.03 -2.16
CA VAL A 141 -3.39 -12.89 -1.31
C VAL A 141 -3.08 -14.16 -2.08
N THR A 142 -1.80 -14.50 -2.24
CA THR A 142 -1.35 -15.71 -2.93
C THR A 142 -0.36 -16.49 -2.08
N ILE A 143 -0.78 -17.66 -1.63
CA ILE A 143 0.06 -18.62 -0.91
C ILE A 143 0.15 -19.89 -1.77
N PRO A 144 1.35 -20.31 -2.21
CA PRO A 144 1.55 -21.52 -3.00
C PRO A 144 1.15 -22.81 -2.26
N ASP A 145 0.73 -23.84 -3.01
CA ASP A 145 0.39 -25.18 -2.48
C ASP A 145 1.57 -25.90 -1.80
N SER A 146 2.80 -25.41 -1.99
CA SER A 146 3.98 -25.95 -1.29
C SER A 146 3.97 -25.66 0.21
N PHE A 147 3.18 -24.68 0.68
CA PHE A 147 3.12 -24.32 2.09
C PHE A 147 2.07 -25.14 2.85
N ARG A 148 2.43 -25.60 4.04
CA ARG A 148 1.57 -26.25 5.02
C ARG A 148 1.32 -25.30 6.19
N ILE A 149 0.05 -24.98 6.42
CA ILE A 149 -0.37 -24.04 7.45
C ILE A 149 -1.44 -24.71 8.30
N GLU A 150 -1.23 -24.82 9.61
CA GLU A 150 -2.21 -25.45 10.51
C GLU A 150 -3.44 -24.54 10.68
N GLU A 151 -3.23 -23.26 10.97
CA GLU A 151 -4.29 -22.26 11.12
C GLU A 151 -4.11 -21.12 10.11
N LEU A 152 -5.05 -20.98 9.17
CA LEU A 152 -5.01 -19.93 8.15
C LEU A 152 -6.25 -19.04 8.25
N SER A 153 -6.02 -17.73 8.44
CA SER A 153 -7.07 -16.71 8.41
C SER A 153 -6.71 -15.63 7.40
N VAL A 154 -7.54 -15.44 6.37
CA VAL A 154 -7.34 -14.42 5.35
C VAL A 154 -8.59 -13.56 5.21
N SER A 155 -8.43 -12.25 5.33
CA SER A 155 -9.48 -11.26 5.13
C SER A 155 -9.04 -10.25 4.07
N ALA A 156 -9.85 -10.11 3.02
CA ALA A 156 -9.66 -9.13 1.95
C ALA A 156 -11.01 -8.49 1.60
N ASP A 157 -11.13 -7.16 1.68
CA ASP A 157 -12.38 -6.49 1.30
C ASP A 157 -12.54 -6.45 -0.23
N ILE A 158 -11.46 -6.17 -0.96
CA ILE A 158 -11.42 -6.10 -2.42
C ILE A 158 -10.17 -6.81 -2.93
N GLY A 159 -10.36 -7.96 -3.58
CA GLY A 159 -9.25 -8.72 -4.16
C GLY A 159 -9.60 -10.17 -4.47
N SER A 160 -8.57 -10.99 -4.64
CA SER A 160 -8.71 -12.44 -4.75
C SER A 160 -7.78 -13.15 -3.78
N VAL A 161 -8.23 -14.29 -3.25
CA VAL A 161 -7.49 -15.10 -2.28
C VAL A 161 -7.22 -16.46 -2.91
N LYS A 162 -5.94 -16.82 -3.00
CA LYS A 162 -5.44 -18.14 -3.41
C LYS A 162 -4.61 -18.70 -2.26
N VAL A 163 -5.07 -19.80 -1.71
CA VAL A 163 -4.48 -20.44 -0.51
C VAL A 163 -4.18 -21.90 -0.80
N PRO A 164 -3.28 -22.54 -0.02
CA PRO A 164 -2.93 -23.94 -0.22
C PRO A 164 -4.15 -24.83 -0.01
N LYS A 165 -4.18 -25.98 -0.68
CA LYS A 165 -5.17 -27.02 -0.37
C LYS A 165 -5.06 -27.47 1.09
N ALA A 166 -6.20 -27.57 1.76
CA ALA A 166 -6.28 -28.16 3.09
C ALA A 166 -5.80 -29.62 3.02
N THR A 167 -4.70 -29.94 3.71
CA THR A 167 -4.27 -31.31 3.95
C THR A 167 -4.98 -31.81 5.20
N GLY A 168 -6.07 -32.54 5.02
CA GLY A 168 -6.75 -33.29 6.07
C GLY A 168 -6.15 -34.67 6.29
#